data_AF-A0A9Q2NQ44-F1
#
_entry.id   AF-A0A9Q2NQ44-F1
#
_cell.length_a   1.000
_cell.length_b   1.000
_cell.length_c   1.000
_cell.angle_alpha   90.00
_cell.angle_beta   90.00
_cell.angle_gamma   90.00
#
_symmetry.space_group_name_H-M   'P 1'
#
loop_
_entity.id
_entity.type
_entity.pdbx_description
1 polymer ?
#
loop_
_entity_poly.entity_id
_entity_poly.type
_entity_poly.pdbx_seq_one_letter_code
_entity_poly.pdbx_strand_id
1 'polypeptide(L)'
;MTIEATLWDQEERFWTQGADSARTMSAKNAVFVFPYPTGILSGDALWREADVAQRWRSVVMSERVLSVEGNIAVLAYRVSAERGDTPLYEALCTSTYLKDDTKWLRLTHQQTPTS
;
A
#
# COMPACT_ATOMS: atom_id res chain seq x y z
N MET A 1 0.00 7.48 19.17
CA MET A 1 0.57 7.94 17.88
C MET A 1 -0.46 8.83 17.20
N THR A 2 -0.03 9.81 16.41
CA THR A 2 -0.96 10.61 15.58
C THR A 2 -1.53 9.73 14.46
N ILE A 3 -2.68 10.11 13.89
CA ILE A 3 -3.25 9.42 12.73
C ILE A 3 -2.24 9.30 11.59
N GLU A 4 -1.51 10.39 11.32
CA GLU A 4 -0.47 10.44 10.30
C GLU A 4 0.62 9.40 10.54
N ALA A 5 1.18 9.35 11.76
CA ALA A 5 2.21 8.37 12.09
C ALA A 5 1.71 6.93 11.96
N THR A 6 0.44 6.67 12.32
CA THR A 6 -0.17 5.35 12.18
C THR A 6 -0.34 4.95 10.72
N LEU A 7 -0.86 5.84 9.86
CA LEU A 7 -1.09 5.52 8.45
C LEU A 7 0.22 5.32 7.68
N TRP A 8 1.26 6.12 7.95
CA TRP A 8 2.56 5.93 7.30
C TRP A 8 3.29 4.67 7.77
N ASP A 9 3.24 4.33 9.06
CA ASP A 9 3.76 3.06 9.57
C ASP A 9 3.03 1.88 8.92
N GLN A 10 1.71 1.94 8.83
CA GLN A 10 0.92 0.90 8.15
C GLN A 10 1.25 0.81 6.65
N GLU A 11 1.39 1.95 5.95
CA GLU A 11 1.79 1.97 4.54
C GLU A 11 3.17 1.34 4.35
N GLU A 12 4.16 1.70 5.16
CA GLU A 12 5.51 1.12 5.09
C GLU A 12 5.50 -0.40 5.32
N ARG A 13 4.64 -0.88 6.23
CA ARG A 13 4.46 -2.32 6.48
C ARG A 13 3.83 -3.03 5.29
N PHE A 14 2.98 -2.40 4.49
CA PHE A 14 2.48 -3.01 3.25
C PHE A 14 3.60 -3.28 2.24
N TRP A 15 4.68 -2.50 2.26
CA TRP A 15 5.83 -2.71 1.39
C TRP A 15 6.85 -3.70 1.94
N THR A 16 6.97 -3.81 3.26
CA THR A 16 8.06 -4.57 3.89
C THR A 16 7.61 -5.88 4.51
N GLN A 17 6.32 -6.00 4.82
CA GLN A 17 5.73 -7.19 5.42
C GLN A 17 5.03 -8.06 4.37
N GLY A 18 4.92 -9.36 4.65
CA GLY A 18 4.32 -10.33 3.73
C GLY A 18 2.78 -10.30 3.67
N ALA A 19 2.23 -11.17 2.82
CA ALA A 19 0.80 -11.26 2.48
C ALA A 19 -0.13 -11.33 3.70
N ASP A 20 0.27 -12.07 4.74
CA ASP A 20 -0.56 -12.27 5.93
C ASP A 20 -0.80 -10.96 6.68
N SER A 21 0.21 -10.11 6.79
CA SER A 21 0.07 -8.79 7.41
C SER A 21 -0.84 -7.91 6.55
N ALA A 22 -0.58 -7.86 5.24
CA ALA A 22 -1.38 -7.09 4.29
C ALA A 22 -2.87 -7.48 4.34
N ARG A 23 -3.19 -8.76 4.57
CA ARG A 23 -4.57 -9.25 4.70
C ARG A 23 -5.31 -8.69 5.90
N THR A 24 -4.64 -8.61 7.05
CA THR A 24 -5.27 -8.08 8.27
C THR A 24 -5.42 -6.56 8.27
N MET A 25 -4.62 -5.88 7.45
CA MET A 25 -4.58 -4.42 7.34
C MET A 25 -5.39 -3.87 6.16
N SER A 26 -5.99 -4.73 5.33
CA SER A 26 -6.80 -4.32 4.17
C SER A 26 -8.30 -4.50 4.43
N ALA A 27 -9.12 -3.67 3.79
CA ALA A 27 -10.56 -3.79 3.87
C ALA A 27 -11.05 -5.04 3.10
N LYS A 28 -12.20 -5.59 3.52
CA LYS A 28 -12.79 -6.80 2.91
C LYS A 28 -12.97 -6.69 1.38
N ASN A 29 -13.37 -5.51 0.90
CA ASN A 29 -13.62 -5.24 -0.52
C ASN A 29 -12.53 -4.36 -1.13
N ALA A 30 -11.27 -4.56 -0.72
CA ALA A 30 -10.16 -3.77 -1.24
C ALA A 30 -10.00 -3.95 -2.76
N VAL A 31 -9.61 -2.86 -3.42
CA VAL A 31 -9.36 -2.80 -4.88
C VAL A 31 -7.98 -2.21 -5.11
N PHE A 32 -7.05 -3.01 -5.63
CA PHE A 32 -5.70 -2.57 -5.95
C PHE A 32 -5.47 -2.53 -7.45
N VAL A 33 -4.69 -1.56 -7.90
CA VAL A 33 -4.31 -1.37 -9.29
C VAL A 33 -2.79 -1.43 -9.38
N PHE A 34 -2.29 -2.50 -9.97
CA PHE A 34 -0.87 -2.69 -10.21
C PHE A 34 -0.54 -2.49 -11.68
N PRO A 35 0.75 -2.25 -12.00
CA PRO A 35 1.22 -2.15 -13.37
C PRO A 35 0.94 -3.42 -14.16
N TYR A 36 0.99 -3.32 -15.50
CA TYR A 36 0.95 -4.50 -16.36
C TYR A 36 2.08 -5.49 -15.98
N PRO A 37 1.81 -6.81 -15.93
CA PRO A 37 0.60 -7.50 -16.39
C PRO A 37 -0.52 -7.65 -15.36
N THR A 38 -0.29 -7.31 -14.09
CA THR A 38 -1.17 -7.63 -12.97
C THR A 38 -2.53 -6.94 -13.06
N GLY A 39 -2.56 -5.64 -13.38
CA GLY A 39 -3.80 -4.89 -13.57
C GLY A 39 -4.62 -4.72 -12.29
N ILE A 40 -5.94 -4.91 -12.37
CA ILE A 40 -6.87 -4.65 -11.26
C ILE A 40 -7.12 -5.94 -10.47
N LEU A 41 -6.84 -5.88 -9.17
CA LEU A 41 -7.12 -6.95 -8.20
C LEU A 41 -8.20 -6.50 -7.23
N SER A 42 -9.14 -7.40 -6.90
CA SER A 42 -10.17 -7.13 -5.90
C SER A 42 -10.60 -8.38 -5.14
N GLY A 43 -11.12 -8.18 -3.93
CA GLY A 43 -11.67 -9.25 -3.10
C GLY A 43 -10.68 -10.40 -2.87
N ASP A 44 -11.12 -11.64 -3.07
CA ASP A 44 -10.28 -12.83 -2.81
C ASP A 44 -9.12 -12.99 -3.79
N ALA A 45 -9.20 -12.41 -4.99
CA ALA A 45 -8.12 -12.47 -5.98
C ALA A 45 -6.87 -11.74 -5.49
N LEU A 46 -7.04 -10.71 -4.66
CA LEU A 46 -5.95 -9.96 -4.02
C LEU A 46 -5.00 -10.88 -3.24
N TRP A 47 -5.49 -11.95 -2.62
CA TRP A 47 -4.68 -12.79 -1.73
C TRP A 47 -3.97 -13.93 -2.45
N ARG A 48 -4.28 -14.15 -3.72
CA ARG A 48 -3.66 -15.20 -4.54
C ARG A 48 -2.43 -14.70 -5.28
N GLU A 49 -2.30 -13.38 -5.43
CA GLU A 49 -1.19 -12.78 -6.17
C GLU A 49 0.02 -12.53 -5.28
N ALA A 50 1.18 -13.05 -5.71
CA ALA A 50 2.46 -12.78 -5.07
C ALA A 50 2.79 -11.29 -5.06
N ASP A 51 2.28 -10.53 -6.03
CA ASP A 51 2.49 -9.10 -6.20
C ASP A 51 1.84 -8.23 -5.11
N VAL A 52 0.88 -8.77 -4.35
CA VAL A 52 0.25 -8.05 -3.23
C VAL A 52 1.15 -8.06 -1.99
N ALA A 53 2.04 -9.06 -1.90
CA ALA A 53 3.03 -9.20 -0.86
C ALA A 53 4.41 -8.93 -1.44
N GLN A 54 4.64 -7.69 -1.87
CA GLN A 54 5.95 -7.30 -2.34
C GLN A 54 6.89 -7.30 -1.13
N ARG A 55 7.72 -8.34 -0.99
CA ARG A 55 8.66 -8.50 0.15
C ARG A 55 9.88 -7.61 -0.06
N TRP A 56 9.69 -6.30 -0.12
CA TRP A 56 10.81 -5.38 -0.21
C TRP A 56 11.59 -5.42 1.10
N ARG A 57 12.91 -5.36 0.99
CA ARG A 57 13.81 -5.32 2.14
C ARG A 57 13.71 -3.97 2.85
N SER A 58 13.59 -2.91 2.08
CA SER A 58 13.45 -1.53 2.56
C SER A 58 12.67 -0.70 1.54
N VAL A 59 12.04 0.35 2.03
CA VAL A 59 11.45 1.39 1.21
C VAL A 59 11.78 2.77 1.76
N VAL A 60 11.95 3.72 0.85
CA VAL A 60 12.03 5.15 1.17
C VAL A 60 10.83 5.82 0.54
N MET A 61 9.96 6.41 1.37
CA MET A 61 8.83 7.20 0.90
C MET A 61 9.12 8.70 0.99
N SER A 62 8.99 9.39 -0.12
CA SER A 62 9.15 10.85 -0.26
C SER A 62 7.89 11.48 -0.88
N GLU A 63 7.85 12.81 -0.96
CA GLU A 63 6.69 13.55 -1.50
C GLU A 63 5.37 13.13 -0.81
N ARG A 64 5.44 12.90 0.51
CA ARG A 64 4.34 12.37 1.31
C ARG A 64 3.22 13.39 1.46
N VAL A 65 2.03 13.00 1.05
CA VAL A 65 0.79 13.78 1.22
C VAL A 65 -0.22 12.93 1.98
N LEU A 66 -0.84 13.53 3.01
CA LEU A 66 -1.96 12.97 3.75
C LEU A 66 -3.15 13.92 3.66
N SER A 67 -4.30 13.38 3.27
CA SER A 67 -5.60 14.05 3.39
C SER A 67 -6.54 13.18 4.22
N VAL A 68 -7.28 13.78 5.16
CA VAL A 68 -8.23 13.07 6.02
C VAL A 68 -9.57 13.79 5.96
N GLU A 69 -10.63 13.05 5.67
CA GLU A 69 -12.01 13.54 5.62
C GLU A 69 -12.92 12.50 6.30
N GLY A 70 -13.39 12.81 7.51
CA GLY A 70 -14.21 11.91 8.32
C GLY A 70 -13.53 10.56 8.58
N ASN A 71 -14.12 9.48 8.05
CA ASN A 71 -13.63 8.11 8.19
C ASN A 71 -12.77 7.67 6.99
N ILE A 72 -12.32 8.59 6.15
CA ILE A 72 -11.49 8.31 4.98
C ILE A 72 -10.17 9.05 5.13
N ALA A 73 -9.07 8.38 4.77
CA ALA A 73 -7.78 9.01 4.60
C ALA A 73 -7.16 8.61 3.27
N VAL A 74 -6.47 9.54 2.62
CA VAL A 74 -5.75 9.32 1.37
C VAL A 74 -4.28 9.63 1.58
N LEU A 75 -3.45 8.66 1.22
CA LEU A 75 -2.01 8.84 1.07
C LEU A 75 -1.67 8.97 -0.41
N ALA A 76 -0.76 9.89 -0.73
CA ALA A 76 -0.05 9.92 -1.99
C ALA A 76 1.45 10.11 -1.71
N TYR A 77 2.30 9.39 -2.42
CA TYR A 77 3.74 9.40 -2.17
C TYR A 77 4.52 8.86 -3.36
N ARG A 78 5.80 9.21 -3.40
CA ARG A 78 6.81 8.51 -4.19
C ARG A 78 7.46 7.43 -3.32
N VAL A 79 7.74 6.27 -3.89
CA VAL A 79 8.50 5.21 -3.26
C VAL A 79 9.75 4.89 -4.06
N SER A 80 10.83 4.56 -3.36
CA SER A 80 11.99 3.83 -3.88
C SER A 80 12.17 2.58 -3.02
N ALA A 81 12.10 1.40 -3.62
CA ALA A 81 12.06 0.12 -2.93
C ALA A 81 13.22 -0.79 -3.38
N GLU A 82 13.87 -1.45 -2.41
CA GLU A 82 15.02 -2.34 -2.63
C GLU A 82 14.67 -3.78 -2.27
N ARG A 83 15.02 -4.74 -3.13
CA ARG A 83 15.04 -6.17 -2.79
C ARG A 83 16.17 -6.89 -3.52
N GLY A 84 16.95 -7.67 -2.78
CA GLY A 84 18.00 -8.56 -3.31
C GLY A 84 18.83 -7.93 -4.43
N ASP A 85 19.00 -8.67 -5.51
CA ASP A 85 19.80 -8.25 -6.68
C ASP A 85 18.94 -7.59 -7.79
N THR A 86 17.73 -7.11 -7.47
CA THR A 86 16.91 -6.40 -8.46
C THR A 86 17.18 -4.89 -8.42
N PRO A 87 17.09 -4.19 -9.56
CA PRO A 87 17.12 -2.72 -9.57
C PRO A 87 16.11 -2.12 -8.60
N LEU A 88 16.40 -0.90 -8.13
CA LEU A 88 15.45 -0.13 -7.34
C LEU A 88 14.13 -0.01 -8.09
N TYR A 89 13.04 -0.32 -7.41
CA TYR A 89 11.71 -0.09 -7.94
C TYR A 89 11.23 1.28 -7.49
N GLU A 90 10.86 2.13 -8.44
CA GLU A 90 10.34 3.45 -8.17
C GLU A 90 8.94 3.61 -8.72
N ALA A 91 8.04 4.17 -7.90
CA ALA A 91 6.67 4.40 -8.30
C ALA A 91 6.07 5.62 -7.61
N LEU A 92 5.09 6.22 -8.29
CA LEU A 92 4.09 7.08 -7.64
C LEU A 92 2.94 6.21 -7.17
N CYS A 93 2.55 6.39 -5.91
CA CYS A 93 1.57 5.55 -5.26
C CYS A 93 0.46 6.39 -4.64
N THR A 94 -0.75 5.80 -4.61
CA THR A 94 -1.82 6.30 -3.76
C THR A 94 -2.48 5.15 -3.02
N SER A 95 -2.87 5.40 -1.77
CA SER A 95 -3.60 4.46 -0.94
C SER A 95 -4.76 5.19 -0.26
N THR A 96 -5.97 4.63 -0.35
CA THR A 96 -7.11 5.11 0.43
C THR A 96 -7.38 4.17 1.59
N TYR A 97 -7.60 4.75 2.75
CA TYR A 97 -7.90 4.07 3.99
C TYR A 97 -9.33 4.37 4.43
N LEU A 98 -10.02 3.33 4.89
CA LEU A 98 -11.30 3.42 5.56
C LEU A 98 -11.09 3.17 7.05
N LYS A 99 -11.65 4.05 7.88
CA LYS A 99 -11.76 3.84 9.32
C LYS A 99 -12.97 2.95 9.59
N ASP A 100 -12.71 1.73 10.06
CA ASP A 100 -13.70 0.78 10.54
C ASP A 100 -13.57 0.66 12.06
N ASP A 101 -14.52 1.27 12.78
CA ASP A 101 -14.47 1.47 14.23
C ASP A 101 -13.15 2.13 14.69
N THR A 102 -12.26 1.36 15.32
CA THR A 102 -10.98 1.82 15.85
C THR A 102 -9.81 1.55 14.91
N LYS A 103 -10.03 0.85 13.80
CA LYS A 103 -8.98 0.38 12.89
C LYS A 103 -9.01 1.13 11.56
N TRP A 104 -7.82 1.35 11.01
CA TRP A 104 -7.67 1.84 9.64
C TRP A 104 -7.33 0.66 8.74
N LEU A 105 -8.10 0.54 7.65
CA LEU A 105 -7.95 -0.54 6.69
C LEU A 105 -7.71 0.06 5.30
N ARG A 106 -6.69 -0.43 4.59
CA ARG A 106 -6.43 0.00 3.22
C ARG A 106 -7.54 -0.54 2.31
N LEU A 107 -8.30 0.36 1.73
CA LEU A 107 -9.41 0.07 0.82
C LEU A 107 -8.97 0.11 -0.64
N THR A 108 -8.09 1.04 -1.00
CA THR A 108 -7.53 1.10 -2.35
C THR A 108 -6.03 1.30 -2.32
N HIS A 109 -5.36 0.83 -3.37
CA HIS A 109 -3.94 1.08 -3.60
C HIS A 109 -3.68 1.12 -5.10
N GLN A 110 -2.86 2.05 -5.56
CA GLN A 110 -2.37 2.08 -6.93
C GLN A 110 -0.87 2.35 -6.93
N GLN A 111 -0.17 1.72 -7.88
CA GLN A 111 1.22 2.01 -8.19
C GLN A 111 1.38 2.40 -9.66
N THR A 112 2.17 3.44 -9.91
CA THR A 112 2.55 3.90 -11.26
C THR A 112 4.08 3.97 -11.33
N PRO A 113 4.74 2.95 -11.92
CA PRO A 113 6.19 2.91 -12.06
C PRO A 113 6.71 4.15 -12.76
N THR A 114 7.83 4.66 -12.29
CA THR A 114 8.48 5.84 -12.86
C THR A 114 9.84 5.53 -13.51
N SER A 115 10.30 4.28 -13.40
CA SER A 115 11.51 3.74 -14.01
C SER A 115 11.34 2.27 -14.39
#